data_AF-A0A524F9A8-F1
#
_entry.id   AF-A0A524F9A8-F1
#
_cell.length_a   1.000
_cell.length_b   1.000
_cell.length_c   1.000
_cell.angle_alpha   90.00
_cell.angle_beta   90.00
_cell.angle_gamma   90.00
#
_symmetry.space_group_name_H-M   'P 1'
#
loop_
_entity.id
_entity.type
_entity.pdbx_description
1 polymer ?
#
loop_
_entity_poly.entity_id
_entity_poly.type
_entity_poly.pdbx_seq_one_letter_code
_entity_poly.pdbx_strand_id
1 'polypeptide(L)'
;MSLHKWFDDEETKQRRKKRDDLYNSLPKEKVQDLKKKGIRNVMKDTNAKKDPIYVSNKKSSEFIQDIIEFKEWLDSRTYLKGDLNRIETWIRILYKKLESVSKELKIENEKEELIEEFRKIPPDFLEEKTRIALNKKLRGNKRDSSDYYYLRKLKVDVENILIQAKYYETLKKILDL
;
A
#
# COMPACT_ATOMS: atom_id res chain seq x y z
N MET A 1 18.81 30.16 -12.43
CA MET A 1 18.91 30.42 -10.97
C MET A 1 18.92 29.08 -10.25
N SER A 2 19.87 28.82 -9.35
CA SER A 2 19.97 27.53 -8.65
C SER A 2 18.99 27.43 -7.47
N LEU A 3 18.44 26.23 -7.25
CA LEU A 3 17.52 25.85 -6.15
C LEU A 3 17.99 26.26 -4.74
N HIS A 4 19.27 26.61 -4.59
CA HIS A 4 19.87 27.00 -3.32
C HIS A 4 19.40 28.37 -2.80
N LYS A 5 18.87 29.25 -3.67
CA LYS A 5 18.40 30.58 -3.27
C LYS A 5 17.02 30.62 -2.60
N TRP A 6 16.23 29.53 -2.69
CA TRP A 6 14.84 29.50 -2.22
C TRP A 6 14.67 29.06 -0.76
N PHE A 7 15.72 28.59 -0.09
CA PHE A 7 15.66 28.11 1.30
C PHE A 7 16.44 28.97 2.30
N ASP A 8 16.93 30.12 1.85
CA ASP A 8 17.85 30.97 2.60
C ASP A 8 17.18 32.25 3.13
N ASP A 9 16.02 32.10 3.79
CA ASP A 9 15.44 33.19 4.58
C ASP A 9 16.33 33.48 5.79
N GLU A 10 16.64 34.75 6.08
CA GLU A 10 17.54 35.12 7.19
C GLU A 10 17.12 34.53 8.54
N GLU A 11 15.81 34.35 8.77
CA GLU A 11 15.27 33.69 9.97
C GLU A 11 15.72 32.22 10.10
N THR A 12 15.84 31.48 8.99
CA THR A 12 16.28 30.08 9.01
C THR A 12 17.77 29.97 9.32
N LYS A 13 18.59 30.91 8.83
CA LYS A 13 20.01 31.01 9.15
C LYS A 13 20.24 31.33 10.62
N GLN A 14 19.46 32.24 11.21
CA GLN A 14 19.55 32.57 12.63
C GLN A 14 19.11 31.43 13.54
N ARG A 15 18.05 30.68 13.17
CA ARG A 15 17.61 29.49 13.92
C ARG A 15 18.62 28.34 13.86
N ARG A 16 19.29 28.14 12.71
CA ARG A 16 20.39 27.17 12.58
C ARG A 16 21.57 27.55 13.47
N LYS A 17 22.03 28.81 13.43
CA LYS A 17 23.10 29.31 14.31
C LYS A 17 22.78 29.10 15.79
N LYS A 18 21.57 29.47 16.25
CA LYS A 18 21.14 29.24 17.65
C LYS A 18 21.13 27.75 18.04
N ARG A 19 20.74 26.85 17.12
CA ARG A 19 20.79 25.40 17.35
C ARG A 19 22.22 24.87 17.43
N ASP A 20 23.09 25.35 16.55
CA ASP A 20 24.49 24.90 16.50
C ASP A 20 25.26 25.42 17.72
N ASP A 21 24.99 26.65 18.17
CA ASP A 21 25.55 27.23 19.40
C ASP A 21 25.05 26.48 20.65
N LEU A 22 23.77 26.07 20.67
CA LEU A 22 23.21 25.19 21.72
C LEU A 22 23.83 23.80 21.70
N TYR A 23 24.15 23.25 20.53
CA TYR A 23 24.76 21.92 20.42
C TYR A 23 26.24 21.94 20.83
N ASN A 24 26.96 23.01 20.51
CA ASN A 24 28.37 23.20 20.85
C ASN A 24 28.59 23.57 22.32
N SER A 25 27.60 24.17 22.99
CA SER A 25 27.65 24.49 24.43
C SER A 25 27.29 23.31 25.33
N LEU A 26 26.84 22.18 24.78
CA LEU A 26 26.52 20.99 25.57
C LEU A 26 27.78 20.17 25.93
N PRO A 27 27.86 19.62 27.16
CA PRO A 27 28.95 18.75 27.56
C PRO A 27 28.98 17.46 26.71
N LYS A 28 30.18 16.98 26.39
CA LYS A 28 30.45 15.88 25.43
C LYS A 28 29.66 14.59 25.72
N GLU A 29 29.34 14.31 26.98
CA GLU A 29 28.54 13.15 27.39
C GLU A 29 27.08 13.23 26.90
N LYS A 30 26.43 14.40 27.02
CA LYS A 30 25.04 14.59 26.57
C LYS A 30 24.91 14.51 25.05
N VAL A 31 25.96 14.91 24.32
CA VAL A 31 26.03 14.81 22.86
C VAL A 31 26.07 13.34 22.42
N GLN A 32 26.82 12.49 23.12
CA GLN A 32 26.88 11.05 22.82
C GLN A 32 25.55 10.35 23.11
N ASP A 33 24.87 10.71 24.20
CA ASP A 33 23.56 10.13 24.52
C ASP A 33 22.46 10.55 23.54
N LEU A 34 22.50 11.78 23.04
CA LEU A 34 21.58 12.24 21.99
C LEU A 34 21.83 11.50 20.67
N LYS A 35 23.09 11.25 20.30
CA LYS A 35 23.44 10.43 19.13
C LYS A 35 22.94 8.99 19.29
N LYS A 36 23.15 8.38 20.46
CA LYS A 36 22.64 7.02 20.76
C LYS A 36 21.12 6.96 20.71
N LYS A 37 20.40 7.96 21.23
CA LYS A 37 18.93 8.06 21.14
C LYS A 37 18.44 8.23 19.70
N GLY A 38 19.12 9.05 18.89
CA GLY A 38 18.82 9.22 17.47
C GLY A 38 18.93 7.91 16.69
N ILE A 39 20.03 7.17 16.89
CA ILE A 39 20.24 5.86 16.25
C ILE A 39 19.17 4.84 16.69
N ARG A 40 18.82 4.83 17.98
CA ARG A 40 17.79 3.92 18.53
C ARG A 40 16.40 4.20 17.96
N ASN A 41 16.07 5.46 17.66
CA ASN A 41 14.79 5.83 17.04
C ASN A 41 14.75 5.43 15.57
N VAL A 42 15.83 5.64 14.82
CA VAL A 42 15.93 5.19 13.41
C VAL A 42 15.81 3.66 13.31
N MET A 43 16.45 2.90 14.21
CA MET A 43 16.34 1.43 14.26
C MET A 43 14.95 0.93 14.68
N LYS A 44 14.18 1.71 15.44
CA LYS A 44 12.79 1.36 15.78
C LYS A 44 11.85 1.61 14.60
N ASP A 45 12.07 2.66 13.82
CA ASP A 45 11.26 2.98 12.64
C ASP A 45 11.47 1.98 11.49
N THR A 46 12.67 1.39 11.34
CA THR A 46 12.93 0.35 10.33
C THR A 46 12.21 -0.97 10.59
N ASN A 47 11.83 -1.27 11.84
CA ASN A 47 11.09 -2.50 12.17
C ASN A 47 9.56 -2.35 12.01
N ALA A 48 9.05 -1.13 11.80
CA ALA A 48 7.61 -0.84 11.81
C ALA A 48 7.00 -0.61 10.42
N LYS A 49 7.79 -0.55 9.35
CA LYS A 49 7.31 -0.43 7.98
C LYS A 49 7.76 -1.64 7.17
N LYS A 50 6.99 -2.73 7.28
CA LYS A 50 7.06 -3.81 6.29
C LYS A 50 6.40 -3.28 5.03
N ASP A 51 7.21 -2.87 4.06
CA ASP A 51 6.73 -2.56 2.72
C ASP A 51 5.99 -3.79 2.15
N PRO A 52 4.81 -3.61 1.53
CA PRO A 52 4.02 -4.73 1.01
C PRO A 52 4.78 -5.55 -0.05
N ILE A 53 5.70 -4.91 -0.78
CA ILE A 53 6.57 -5.51 -1.79
C ILE A 53 7.52 -6.56 -1.16
N TYR A 54 8.02 -6.32 0.06
CA TYR A 54 8.94 -7.25 0.74
C TYR A 54 8.22 -8.50 1.27
N VAL A 55 6.93 -8.38 1.63
CA VAL A 55 6.12 -9.49 2.11
C VAL A 55 5.72 -10.43 0.96
N SER A 56 5.43 -9.86 -0.22
CA SER A 56 5.11 -10.62 -1.44
C SER A 56 6.29 -11.49 -1.90
N ASN A 57 7.49 -10.90 -1.99
CA ASN A 57 8.69 -11.64 -2.40
C ASN A 57 9.04 -12.79 -1.43
N LYS A 58 8.77 -12.63 -0.14
CA LYS A 58 9.02 -13.68 0.86
C LYS A 58 8.11 -14.90 0.67
N LYS A 59 6.80 -14.70 0.43
CA LYS A 59 5.87 -15.81 0.16
C LYS A 59 6.21 -16.56 -1.13
N SER A 60 6.60 -15.82 -2.18
CA SER A 60 7.03 -16.43 -3.45
C SER A 60 8.29 -17.29 -3.25
N SER A 61 9.28 -16.81 -2.48
CA SER A 61 10.47 -17.58 -2.16
C SER A 61 10.18 -18.83 -1.31
N GLU A 62 9.22 -18.75 -0.38
CA GLU A 62 8.81 -19.89 0.45
C GLU A 62 8.13 -20.99 -0.39
N PHE A 63 7.25 -20.62 -1.33
CA PHE A 63 6.61 -21.60 -2.23
C PHE A 63 7.60 -22.31 -3.16
N ILE A 64 8.58 -21.58 -3.70
CA ILE A 64 9.65 -22.18 -4.51
C ILE A 64 10.50 -23.13 -3.66
N GLN A 65 10.79 -22.75 -2.41
CA GLN A 65 11.49 -23.62 -1.47
C GLN A 65 10.70 -24.91 -1.18
N ASP A 66 9.38 -24.83 -0.97
CA ASP A 66 8.53 -26.01 -0.78
C ASP A 66 8.54 -26.94 -2.03
N ILE A 67 8.61 -26.37 -3.23
CA ILE A 67 8.71 -27.15 -4.48
C ILE A 67 10.06 -27.85 -4.56
N ILE A 68 11.15 -27.16 -4.19
CA ILE A 68 12.49 -27.73 -4.16
C ILE A 68 12.55 -28.86 -3.13
N GLU A 69 12.01 -28.65 -1.92
CA GLU A 69 11.94 -29.68 -0.88
C GLU A 69 11.12 -30.90 -1.33
N PHE A 70 9.99 -30.67 -2.00
CA PHE A 70 9.19 -31.76 -2.55
C PHE A 70 9.95 -32.53 -3.63
N LYS A 71 10.67 -31.83 -4.52
CA LYS A 71 11.52 -32.43 -5.55
C LYS A 71 12.65 -33.26 -4.95
N GLU A 72 13.40 -32.70 -4.00
CA GLU A 72 14.49 -33.41 -3.31
C GLU A 72 13.96 -34.63 -2.55
N TRP A 73 12.79 -34.50 -1.93
CA TRP A 73 12.12 -35.63 -1.30
C TRP A 73 11.76 -36.73 -2.31
N LEU A 74 11.21 -36.38 -3.49
CA LEU A 74 10.93 -37.35 -4.56
C LEU A 74 12.22 -38.01 -5.07
N ASP A 75 13.25 -37.23 -5.34
CA ASP A 75 14.54 -37.70 -5.90
C ASP A 75 15.26 -38.66 -4.92
N SER A 76 15.04 -38.50 -3.61
CA SER A 76 15.61 -39.39 -2.57
C SER A 76 14.93 -40.76 -2.46
N ARG A 77 13.80 -41.00 -3.15
CA ARG A 77 12.96 -42.20 -2.98
C ARG A 77 13.13 -43.17 -4.14
N THR A 78 13.38 -44.43 -3.82
CA THR A 78 13.51 -45.53 -4.79
C THR A 78 12.18 -46.24 -5.09
N TYR A 79 11.17 -46.13 -4.23
CA TYR A 79 9.86 -46.79 -4.42
C TYR A 79 8.66 -45.87 -4.11
N LEU A 80 8.29 -45.06 -5.10
CA LEU A 80 7.21 -44.07 -4.97
C LEU A 80 5.81 -44.68 -4.80
N LYS A 81 5.61 -45.94 -5.21
CA LYS A 81 4.29 -46.61 -5.20
C LYS A 81 3.77 -46.87 -3.78
N GLY A 82 4.66 -46.99 -2.78
CA GLY A 82 4.30 -47.11 -1.36
C GLY A 82 3.98 -45.78 -0.69
N ASP A 83 4.43 -44.67 -1.27
CA ASP A 83 4.33 -43.33 -0.69
C ASP A 83 3.22 -42.48 -1.32
N LEU A 84 2.27 -43.10 -2.03
CA LEU A 84 1.17 -42.42 -2.74
C LEU A 84 0.41 -41.43 -1.84
N ASN A 85 0.08 -41.81 -0.61
CA ASN A 85 -0.62 -40.93 0.34
C ASN A 85 0.20 -39.67 0.68
N ARG A 86 1.53 -39.80 0.74
CA ARG A 86 2.43 -38.70 1.07
C ARG A 86 2.65 -37.77 -0.12
N ILE A 87 2.72 -38.34 -1.33
CA ILE A 87 2.70 -37.59 -2.59
C ILE A 87 1.40 -36.77 -2.69
N GLU A 88 0.25 -37.40 -2.42
CA GLU A 88 -1.04 -36.72 -2.42
C GLU A 88 -1.08 -35.57 -1.41
N THR A 89 -0.52 -35.77 -0.22
CA THR A 89 -0.44 -34.74 0.82
C THR A 89 0.39 -33.54 0.36
N TRP A 90 1.57 -33.78 -0.24
CA TRP A 90 2.41 -32.73 -0.80
C TRP A 90 1.70 -31.96 -1.91
N ILE A 91 1.06 -32.66 -2.85
CA ILE A 91 0.30 -32.04 -3.94
C ILE A 91 -0.83 -31.17 -3.38
N ARG A 92 -1.59 -31.66 -2.38
CA ARG A 92 -2.66 -30.88 -1.74
C ARG A 92 -2.13 -29.61 -1.08
N ILE A 93 -0.97 -29.67 -0.40
CA ILE A 93 -0.34 -28.51 0.25
C ILE A 93 0.08 -27.48 -0.81
N LEU A 94 0.78 -27.92 -1.85
CA LEU A 94 1.25 -27.05 -2.94
C LEU A 94 0.08 -26.42 -3.69
N TYR A 95 -0.96 -27.20 -3.99
CA TYR A 95 -2.17 -26.71 -4.66
C TYR A 95 -2.89 -25.65 -3.83
N LYS A 96 -3.03 -25.87 -2.51
CA LYS A 96 -3.63 -24.88 -1.61
C LYS A 96 -2.84 -23.57 -1.57
N LYS A 97 -1.50 -23.65 -1.57
CA LYS A 97 -0.62 -22.47 -1.64
C LYS A 97 -0.81 -21.75 -2.97
N LEU A 98 -0.83 -22.46 -4.10
CA LEU A 98 -1.08 -21.90 -5.44
C LEU A 98 -2.45 -21.20 -5.53
N GLU A 99 -3.49 -21.81 -4.98
CA GLU A 99 -4.84 -21.24 -4.99
C GLU A 99 -4.90 -19.95 -4.17
N SER A 100 -4.19 -19.88 -3.05
CA SER A 100 -4.11 -18.65 -2.25
C SER A 100 -3.41 -17.51 -2.99
N VAL A 101 -2.32 -17.81 -3.70
CA VAL A 101 -1.57 -16.83 -4.50
C VAL A 101 -2.41 -16.33 -5.68
N SER A 102 -3.09 -17.23 -6.39
CA SER A 102 -3.96 -16.83 -7.51
C SER A 102 -5.16 -15.99 -7.08
N LYS A 103 -5.73 -16.24 -5.90
CA LYS A 103 -6.78 -15.39 -5.31
C LYS A 103 -6.24 -14.01 -4.92
N GLU A 104 -5.06 -13.94 -4.31
CA GLU A 104 -4.40 -12.67 -3.98
C GLU A 104 -4.13 -11.84 -5.24
N LEU A 105 -3.60 -12.47 -6.31
CA LEU A 105 -3.33 -11.82 -7.60
C LEU A 105 -4.59 -11.30 -8.29
N LYS A 106 -5.70 -12.04 -8.26
CA LYS A 106 -6.98 -11.57 -8.82
C LYS A 106 -7.50 -10.32 -8.13
N ILE A 107 -7.45 -10.29 -6.81
CA ILE A 107 -7.88 -9.12 -6.02
C ILE A 107 -6.98 -7.91 -6.27
N GLU A 108 -5.69 -8.14 -6.49
CA GLU A 108 -4.73 -7.08 -6.80
C GLU A 108 -5.00 -6.50 -8.21
N ASN A 109 -5.21 -7.35 -9.21
CA ASN A 109 -5.57 -6.93 -10.57
C ASN A 109 -6.89 -6.13 -10.60
N GLU A 110 -7.94 -6.59 -9.92
CA GLU A 110 -9.23 -5.87 -9.84
C GLU A 110 -9.06 -4.48 -9.22
N LYS A 111 -8.17 -4.33 -8.22
CA LYS A 111 -7.88 -3.02 -7.63
C LYS A 111 -7.11 -2.11 -8.58
N GLU A 112 -6.16 -2.66 -9.34
CA GLU A 112 -5.41 -1.90 -10.33
C GLU A 112 -6.32 -1.37 -11.44
N GLU A 113 -7.24 -2.21 -11.96
CA GLU A 113 -8.26 -1.79 -12.93
C GLU A 113 -9.12 -0.64 -12.39
N LEU A 114 -9.61 -0.74 -11.16
CA LEU A 114 -10.39 0.34 -10.52
C LEU A 114 -9.57 1.63 -10.32
N ILE A 115 -8.27 1.52 -10.04
CA ILE A 115 -7.37 2.68 -9.94
C ILE A 115 -7.20 3.34 -11.30
N GLU A 116 -7.07 2.57 -12.38
CA GLU A 116 -6.97 3.10 -13.73
C GLU A 116 -8.27 3.77 -14.19
N GLU A 117 -9.42 3.16 -13.93
CA GLU A 117 -10.73 3.78 -14.19
C GLU A 117 -10.90 5.08 -13.42
N PHE A 118 -10.50 5.11 -12.15
CA PHE A 118 -10.55 6.34 -11.35
C PHE A 118 -9.68 7.46 -11.93
N ARG A 119 -8.55 7.14 -12.58
CA ARG A 119 -7.70 8.14 -13.25
C ARG A 119 -8.36 8.76 -14.48
N LYS A 120 -9.31 8.07 -15.13
CA LYS A 120 -10.07 8.60 -16.27
C LYS A 120 -11.06 9.69 -15.83
N ILE A 121 -11.43 9.73 -14.55
CA ILE A 121 -12.33 10.77 -14.01
C ILE A 121 -11.57 12.10 -13.91
N PRO A 122 -12.12 13.20 -14.48
CA PRO A 122 -11.49 14.52 -14.41
C PRO A 122 -11.16 14.94 -12.96
N PRO A 123 -10.00 15.61 -12.73
CA PRO A 123 -9.61 16.07 -11.40
C PRO A 123 -10.67 16.93 -10.71
N ASP A 124 -11.29 17.83 -11.49
CA ASP A 124 -12.25 18.81 -11.00
C ASP A 124 -13.67 18.25 -10.82
N PHE A 125 -13.89 16.97 -11.17
CA PHE A 125 -15.20 16.33 -11.03
C PHE A 125 -15.59 16.09 -9.57
N LEU A 126 -14.61 15.89 -8.69
CA LEU A 126 -14.82 15.68 -7.26
C LEU A 126 -14.11 16.77 -6.45
N GLU A 127 -14.69 17.13 -5.31
CA GLU A 127 -13.99 17.96 -4.32
C GLU A 127 -12.65 17.29 -3.92
N GLU A 128 -11.59 18.10 -3.77
CA GLU A 128 -10.24 17.63 -3.48
C GLU A 128 -10.19 16.68 -2.27
N LYS A 129 -10.91 17.02 -1.19
CA LYS A 129 -10.97 16.19 0.03
C LYS A 129 -11.61 14.83 -0.23
N THR A 130 -12.67 14.80 -1.03
CA THR A 130 -13.37 13.58 -1.42
C THR A 130 -12.51 12.72 -2.35
N ARG A 131 -11.79 13.36 -3.28
CA ARG A 131 -10.82 12.71 -4.17
C ARG A 131 -9.68 12.05 -3.38
N ILE A 132 -9.12 12.75 -2.39
CA ILE A 132 -8.10 12.22 -1.48
C ILE A 132 -8.65 11.02 -0.70
N ALA A 133 -9.84 11.15 -0.11
CA ALA A 133 -10.47 10.07 0.66
C ALA A 133 -10.73 8.81 -0.20
N LEU A 134 -11.15 8.98 -1.46
CA LEU A 134 -11.35 7.88 -2.40
C LEU A 134 -10.03 7.23 -2.80
N ASN A 135 -8.99 8.02 -3.06
CA ASN A 135 -7.65 7.50 -3.38
C ASN A 135 -7.06 6.71 -2.20
N LYS A 136 -7.24 7.19 -0.96
CA LYS A 136 -6.88 6.45 0.26
C LYS A 136 -7.63 5.11 0.34
N LYS A 137 -8.93 5.10 0.00
CA LYS A 137 -9.75 3.87 -0.03
C LYS A 137 -9.26 2.87 -1.07
N LEU A 138 -8.98 3.33 -2.29
CA LEU A 138 -8.51 2.48 -3.40
C LEU A 138 -7.14 1.84 -3.11
N ARG A 139 -6.22 2.62 -2.54
CA ARG A 139 -4.86 2.16 -2.22
C ARG A 139 -4.73 1.42 -0.88
N GLY A 140 -5.82 1.30 -0.11
CA GLY A 140 -5.81 0.65 1.20
C GLY A 140 -5.05 1.43 2.28
N ASN A 141 -4.87 2.74 2.12
CA ASN A 141 -4.22 3.59 3.11
C ASN A 141 -5.11 3.77 4.35
N LYS A 142 -4.49 4.10 5.49
CA LYS A 142 -5.23 4.45 6.72
C LYS A 142 -6.15 5.64 6.43
N ARG A 143 -7.40 5.50 6.86
CA ARG A 143 -8.47 6.49 6.70
C ARG A 143 -8.78 7.12 8.05
N ASP A 144 -8.92 8.43 8.04
CA ASP A 144 -9.30 9.23 9.19
C ASP A 144 -10.84 9.37 9.24
N SER A 145 -11.38 9.83 10.38
CA SER A 145 -12.82 10.05 10.56
C SER A 145 -13.43 10.96 9.48
N SER A 146 -12.68 11.97 9.05
CA SER A 146 -13.07 12.88 7.98
C SER A 146 -13.18 12.16 6.62
N ASP A 147 -12.28 11.23 6.31
CA ASP A 147 -12.34 10.44 5.07
C ASP A 147 -13.63 9.61 5.01
N TYR A 148 -14.04 9.01 6.14
CA TYR A 148 -15.29 8.26 6.21
C TYR A 148 -16.52 9.13 5.96
N TYR A 149 -16.53 10.36 6.48
CA TYR A 149 -17.61 11.32 6.21
C TYR A 149 -17.72 11.62 4.71
N TYR A 150 -16.62 11.98 4.05
CA TYR A 150 -16.63 12.32 2.62
C TYR A 150 -17.03 11.13 1.75
N LEU A 151 -16.58 9.92 2.07
CA LEU A 151 -16.99 8.70 1.36
C LEU A 151 -18.48 8.39 1.53
N ARG A 152 -19.03 8.61 2.72
CA ARG A 152 -20.47 8.41 2.98
C ARG A 152 -21.29 9.44 2.22
N LYS A 153 -20.89 10.72 2.25
CA LYS A 153 -21.55 11.79 1.48
C LYS A 153 -21.53 11.46 -0.01
N LEU A 154 -20.36 11.13 -0.56
CA LEU A 154 -20.21 10.76 -1.98
C LEU A 154 -21.13 9.61 -2.39
N LYS A 155 -21.30 8.61 -1.53
CA LYS A 155 -22.20 7.48 -1.83
C LYS A 155 -23.65 7.95 -2.06
N VAL A 156 -24.14 8.81 -1.19
CA VAL A 156 -25.51 9.37 -1.30
C VAL A 156 -25.64 10.25 -2.54
N ASP A 157 -24.63 11.09 -2.80
CA ASP A 157 -24.62 11.97 -3.97
C ASP A 157 -24.66 11.16 -5.28
N VAL A 158 -23.87 10.09 -5.38
CA VAL A 158 -23.85 9.19 -6.53
C VAL A 158 -25.20 8.48 -6.72
N GLU A 159 -25.82 7.98 -5.65
CA GLU A 159 -27.14 7.34 -5.72
C GLU A 159 -28.21 8.30 -6.26
N ASN A 160 -28.21 9.56 -5.80
CA ASN A 160 -29.13 10.59 -6.28
C ASN A 160 -28.89 10.95 -7.75
N ILE A 161 -27.63 11.11 -8.16
CA ILE A 161 -27.27 11.41 -9.56
C ILE A 161 -27.67 10.26 -10.48
N LEU A 162 -27.50 9.00 -10.07
CA LEU A 162 -27.94 7.84 -10.85
C LEU A 162 -29.47 7.80 -11.04
N ILE A 163 -30.23 8.22 -10.04
CA ILE A 163 -31.69 8.37 -10.17
C ILE A 163 -32.02 9.47 -11.17
N GLN A 164 -31.38 10.63 -11.07
CA GLN A 164 -31.56 11.72 -12.04
C GLN A 164 -31.22 11.28 -13.47
N ALA A 165 -30.11 10.55 -13.65
CA ALA A 165 -29.70 10.03 -14.95
C ALA A 165 -30.79 9.16 -15.59
N LYS A 166 -31.49 8.32 -14.81
CA LYS A 166 -32.63 7.52 -15.31
C LYS A 166 -33.79 8.38 -15.81
N TYR A 167 -34.08 9.49 -15.12
CA TYR A 167 -35.08 10.44 -15.60
C TYR A 167 -34.64 11.12 -16.90
N TYR A 168 -33.38 11.54 -16.99
CA TYR A 168 -32.82 12.11 -18.23
C TYR A 168 -32.79 11.11 -19.39
N GLU A 169 -32.50 9.83 -19.14
CA GLU A 169 -32.62 8.77 -20.16
C GLU A 169 -34.05 8.64 -20.67
N THR A 170 -35.04 8.77 -19.79
CA THR A 170 -36.45 8.73 -20.16
C THR A 170 -36.82 9.94 -21.02
N LEU A 171 -36.38 11.14 -20.63
CA LEU A 171 -36.57 12.35 -21.42
C LEU A 171 -35.89 12.25 -22.79
N LYS A 172 -34.68 11.69 -22.86
CA LYS A 172 -33.99 11.45 -24.13
C LYS A 172 -34.82 10.57 -25.05
N LYS A 173 -35.38 9.46 -24.55
CA LYS A 173 -36.27 8.58 -25.35
C LYS A 173 -37.50 9.31 -25.87
N ILE A 174 -38.03 10.27 -25.11
CA ILE A 174 -39.17 11.08 -25.53
C ILE A 174 -38.75 12.09 -26.60
N LEU A 175 -37.57 12.69 -26.46
CA LEU A 175 -37.04 13.67 -27.43
C LEU A 175 -36.59 13.02 -28.75
N ASP A 176 -36.21 11.74 -28.72
CA ASP A 176 -35.83 10.96 -29.89
C ASP A 176 -37.05 10.38 -30.66
N LEU A 177 -38.29 10.72 -30.27
CA LEU A 177 -39.53 10.46 -31.02
C LEU A 177 -39.74 11.49 -32.13
#